data_AF-V6K603-F1
#
_entry.id   AF-V6K603-F1
#
_cell.length_a   1.000
_cell.length_b   1.000
_cell.length_c   1.000
_cell.angle_alpha   90.00
_cell.angle_beta   90.00
_cell.angle_gamma   90.00
#
_symmetry.space_group_name_H-M   'P 1'
#
loop_
_entity.id
_entity.type
_entity.pdbx_description
1 polymer ?
#
loop_
_entity_poly.entity_id
_entity_poly.type
_entity_poly.pdbx_seq_one_letter_code
_entity_poly.pdbx_strand_id
1 'polypeptide(L)'
;MATEFPTSDLPPLETANWLVKPPSLVHGTWPEPKPAAAWLSDRLTEYAPRFASHAERDARRLTALVTSAHERLASGHDVSLGFYLEHPSYLSLALVTCSPNHENRELPCPLTQG
;
A
#
# COMPACT_ATOMS: atom_id res chain seq x y z
N MET A 1 -2.44 -25.57 13.79
CA MET A 1 -1.18 -25.54 13.02
C MET A 1 -0.91 -24.10 12.65
N ALA A 2 0.33 -23.63 12.77
CA ALA A 2 0.67 -22.26 12.39
C ALA A 2 0.61 -22.15 10.86
N THR A 3 -0.14 -21.19 10.34
CA THR A 3 -0.16 -20.86 8.91
C THR A 3 1.21 -20.30 8.53
N GLU A 4 1.85 -20.84 7.49
CA GLU A 4 3.09 -20.28 6.97
C GLU A 4 2.83 -18.85 6.47
N PHE A 5 3.76 -17.94 6.75
CA PHE A 5 3.63 -16.51 6.49
C PHE A 5 3.09 -16.13 5.09
N PRO A 6 3.49 -16.80 3.98
CA PRO A 6 2.94 -16.50 2.66
C PRO A 6 1.42 -16.64 2.61
N THR A 7 0.85 -17.62 3.32
CA THR A 7 -0.58 -17.94 3.30
C THR A 7 -1.38 -17.24 4.41
N SER A 8 -0.74 -16.39 5.22
CA SER A 8 -1.39 -15.63 6.29
C SER A 8 -2.03 -14.35 5.75
N ASP A 9 -3.21 -13.99 6.25
CA ASP A 9 -3.88 -12.70 5.96
C ASP A 9 -3.27 -11.52 6.74
N LEU A 10 -2.33 -11.78 7.66
CA LEU A 10 -1.69 -10.73 8.46
C LEU A 10 -0.73 -9.89 7.61
N PRO A 11 -0.69 -8.56 7.76
CA PRO A 11 0.28 -7.74 7.04
C PRO A 11 1.72 -8.17 7.39
N PRO A 12 2.64 -8.12 6.42
CA PRO A 12 4.05 -8.43 6.66
C PRO A 12 4.71 -7.39 7.57
N LEU A 13 5.81 -7.77 8.23
CA LEU A 13 6.60 -6.83 9.05
C LEU A 13 7.29 -5.77 8.17
N GLU A 14 7.83 -6.18 7.03
CA GLU A 14 8.39 -5.29 6.02
C GLU A 14 7.45 -5.22 4.82
N THR A 15 7.19 -4.02 4.32
CA THR A 15 6.25 -3.79 3.20
C THR A 15 6.65 -4.57 1.94
N ALA A 16 7.94 -4.67 1.62
CA ALA A 16 8.43 -5.39 0.45
C ALA A 16 8.05 -6.89 0.46
N ASN A 17 7.84 -7.50 1.63
CA ASN A 17 7.44 -8.90 1.75
C ASN A 17 5.99 -9.17 1.29
N TRP A 18 5.24 -8.13 0.88
CA TRP A 18 4.04 -8.34 0.07
C TRP A 18 4.33 -9.00 -1.28
N LEU A 19 5.54 -8.87 -1.84
CA LEU A 19 5.91 -9.49 -3.12
C LEU A 19 6.00 -11.02 -3.06
N VAL A 20 6.17 -11.61 -1.87
CA VAL A 20 6.19 -13.08 -1.68
C VAL A 20 4.83 -13.64 -1.29
N LYS A 21 3.81 -12.78 -1.13
CA LYS A 21 2.44 -13.21 -0.82
C LYS A 21 1.69 -13.65 -2.08
N PRO A 22 0.67 -14.51 -1.95
CA PRO A 22 -0.16 -14.95 -3.05
C PRO A 22 -0.75 -13.78 -3.84
N PRO A 23 -0.76 -13.83 -5.18
CA PRO A 23 -1.38 -12.80 -6.02
C PRO A 23 -2.86 -12.55 -5.71
N SER A 24 -3.56 -13.51 -5.09
CA SER A 24 -4.95 -13.35 -4.64
C SER A 24 -5.15 -12.26 -3.59
N LEU A 25 -4.08 -11.84 -2.90
CA LEU A 25 -4.10 -10.73 -1.95
C LEU A 25 -3.79 -9.37 -2.59
N VAL A 26 -3.46 -9.34 -3.89
CA VAL A 26 -3.15 -8.12 -4.63
C VAL A 26 -4.44 -7.52 -5.20
N HIS A 27 -4.81 -6.33 -4.72
CA HIS A 27 -6.02 -5.63 -5.18
C HIS A 27 -5.87 -4.92 -6.53
N GLY A 28 -4.63 -4.73 -7.00
CA GLY A 28 -4.34 -4.08 -8.26
C GLY A 28 -2.84 -4.03 -8.53
N THR A 29 -2.49 -3.94 -9.82
CA THR A 29 -1.12 -3.74 -10.29
C THR A 29 -1.11 -2.62 -11.31
N TRP A 30 -0.08 -1.78 -11.26
CA TRP A 30 0.04 -0.64 -12.16
C TRP A 30 1.44 -0.58 -12.76
N PRO A 31 1.57 -0.28 -14.06
CA PRO A 31 2.88 -0.11 -14.70
C PRO A 31 3.53 1.24 -14.36
N GLU A 32 2.75 2.22 -13.89
CA GLU A 32 3.21 3.59 -13.64
C GLU A 32 2.81 4.07 -12.23
N PRO A 33 3.61 4.94 -11.59
CA PRO A 33 3.31 5.51 -10.28
C PRO A 33 2.00 6.30 -10.22
N LYS A 34 1.67 7.04 -11.29
CA LYS A 34 0.50 7.93 -11.35
C LYS A 34 -0.83 7.20 -11.13
N PRO A 35 -1.17 6.13 -11.88
CA PRO A 35 -2.41 5.39 -11.63
C PRO A 35 -2.45 4.69 -10.26
N ALA A 36 -1.30 4.25 -9.72
CA ALA A 36 -1.23 3.72 -8.35
C ALA A 36 -1.54 4.80 -7.29
N ALA A 37 -1.00 6.01 -7.46
CA ALA A 37 -1.31 7.15 -6.59
C ALA A 37 -2.77 7.62 -6.72
N ALA A 38 -3.35 7.53 -7.93
CA ALA A 38 -4.77 7.78 -8.14
C ALA A 38 -5.65 6.77 -7.39
N TRP A 39 -5.32 5.47 -7.46
CA TRP A 39 -5.99 4.45 -6.65
C TRP A 39 -5.93 4.75 -5.15
N LEU A 40 -4.76 5.20 -4.65
CA LEU A 40 -4.61 5.60 -3.26
C LEU A 40 -5.52 6.80 -2.92
N SER A 41 -5.57 7.80 -3.79
CA SER A 41 -6.46 8.97 -3.63
C SER A 41 -7.93 8.57 -3.54
N ASP A 42 -8.37 7.63 -4.37
CA ASP A 42 -9.75 7.11 -4.35
C ASP A 42 -10.05 6.41 -3.03
N ARG A 43 -9.14 5.54 -2.56
CA ARG A 43 -9.30 4.86 -1.26
C ARG A 43 -9.32 5.87 -0.11
N LEU A 44 -8.41 6.83 -0.08
CA LEU A 44 -8.39 7.86 0.97
C LEU A 44 -9.68 8.69 0.98
N THR A 45 -10.21 9.03 -0.20
CA THR A 45 -11.47 9.78 -0.33
C THR A 45 -12.67 8.96 0.15
N GLU A 46 -12.73 7.69 -0.23
CA GLU A 46 -13.78 6.76 0.21
C GLU A 46 -13.83 6.60 1.74
N TYR A 47 -12.67 6.47 2.37
CA TYR A 47 -12.57 6.24 3.82
C TYR A 47 -12.49 7.53 4.65
N ALA A 48 -12.24 8.69 4.05
CA ALA A 48 -12.08 9.96 4.77
C ALA A 48 -13.19 10.26 5.79
N PRO A 49 -14.49 10.06 5.50
CA PRO A 49 -15.54 10.31 6.49
C PRO A 49 -15.41 9.47 7.77
N ARG A 50 -14.73 8.30 7.69
CA ARG A 50 -14.63 7.30 8.74
C ARG A 50 -13.33 7.41 9.56
N PHE A 51 -12.37 8.24 9.19
CA PHE A 51 -11.12 8.40 9.96
C PHE A 51 -11.41 8.91 11.36
N ALA A 52 -10.72 8.37 12.37
CA ALA A 52 -11.02 8.66 13.76
C ALA A 52 -10.75 10.12 14.15
N SER A 53 -9.71 10.75 13.60
CA SER A 53 -9.34 12.13 13.93
C SER A 53 -9.66 13.13 12.82
N HIS A 54 -10.06 14.35 13.18
CA HIS A 54 -10.26 15.44 12.22
C HIS A 54 -8.98 15.77 11.43
N ALA A 55 -7.81 15.65 12.07
CA ALA A 55 -6.53 15.88 11.41
C ALA A 55 -6.26 14.89 10.27
N GLU A 56 -6.69 13.62 10.42
CA GLU A 56 -6.59 12.62 9.35
C GLU A 56 -7.55 12.88 8.20
N ARG A 57 -8.69 13.54 8.46
CA ARG A 57 -9.68 13.92 7.44
C ARG A 57 -9.30 15.17 6.64
N ASP A 58 -8.27 15.91 7.09
CA ASP A 58 -7.88 17.16 6.46
C ASP A 58 -7.49 16.95 5.00
N ALA A 59 -8.19 17.66 4.09
CA ALA A 59 -8.00 17.47 2.66
C ALA A 59 -6.57 17.79 2.20
N ARG A 60 -5.90 18.80 2.81
CA ARG A 60 -4.52 19.15 2.47
C ARG A 60 -3.57 18.04 2.89
N ARG A 61 -3.79 17.43 4.05
CA ARG A 61 -3.04 16.25 4.51
C ARG A 61 -3.22 15.09 3.53
N LEU A 62 -4.45 14.78 3.13
CA LEU A 62 -4.71 13.68 2.19
C LEU A 62 -4.05 13.93 0.82
N THR A 63 -4.12 15.15 0.29
CA THR A 63 -3.39 15.53 -0.92
C THR A 63 -1.89 15.36 -0.74
N ALA A 64 -1.31 15.80 0.38
CA ALA A 64 0.13 15.65 0.65
C ALA A 64 0.56 14.18 0.72
N LEU A 65 -0.27 13.30 1.29
CA LEU A 65 -0.01 11.86 1.32
C LEU A 65 0.01 11.26 -0.09
N VAL A 66 -0.95 11.64 -0.95
CA VAL A 66 -1.01 11.18 -2.35
C VAL A 66 0.19 11.69 -3.15
N THR A 67 0.57 12.96 -3.00
CA THR A 67 1.75 13.54 -3.66
C THR A 67 3.02 12.82 -3.22
N SER A 68 3.22 12.64 -1.92
CA SER A 68 4.38 11.92 -1.38
C SER A 68 4.41 10.47 -1.86
N ALA A 69 3.26 9.78 -1.90
CA ALA A 69 3.17 8.43 -2.42
C ALA A 69 3.61 8.36 -3.89
N HIS A 70 3.14 9.27 -4.74
CA HIS A 70 3.56 9.34 -6.14
C HIS A 70 5.07 9.50 -6.28
N GLU A 71 5.68 10.42 -5.53
CA GLU A 71 7.13 10.67 -5.57
C GLU A 71 7.95 9.45 -5.10
N ARG A 72 7.50 8.78 -4.04
CA ARG A 72 8.14 7.56 -3.52
C ARG A 72 8.05 6.41 -4.51
N LEU A 73 6.87 6.18 -5.09
CA LEU A 73 6.68 5.14 -6.10
C LEU A 73 7.52 5.41 -7.35
N ALA A 74 7.59 6.68 -7.79
CA ALA A 74 8.41 7.09 -8.94
C ALA A 74 9.92 6.91 -8.70
N SER A 75 10.35 6.89 -7.44
CA SER A 75 11.73 6.61 -7.03
C SER A 75 11.97 5.15 -6.63
N GLY A 76 10.99 4.26 -6.84
CA GLY A 76 11.14 2.83 -6.56
C GLY A 76 10.97 2.44 -5.09
N HIS A 77 10.39 3.31 -4.25
CA HIS A 77 10.11 3.03 -2.85
C HIS A 77 8.65 2.61 -2.60
N ASP A 78 8.47 1.72 -1.63
CA ASP A 78 7.15 1.26 -1.19
C ASP A 78 6.40 2.34 -0.39
N VAL A 79 5.08 2.29 -0.40
CA VAL A 79 4.21 3.12 0.44
C VAL A 79 3.41 2.21 1.37
N SER A 80 3.38 2.54 2.66
CA SER A 80 2.53 1.89 3.66
C SER A 80 1.89 2.96 4.52
N LEU A 81 0.57 3.00 4.53
CA LEU A 81 -0.24 3.95 5.28
C LEU A 81 -1.23 3.23 6.18
N GLY A 82 -1.47 3.80 7.34
CA GLY A 82 -2.30 3.24 8.38
C GLY A 82 -3.18 4.29 9.02
N PHE A 83 -4.48 3.99 9.14
CA PHE A 83 -5.47 4.90 9.71
C PHE A 83 -6.38 4.16 10.67
N TYR A 84 -6.59 4.72 11.85
CA TYR A 84 -7.71 4.28 12.69
C TYR A 84 -9.01 4.83 12.10
N LEU A 85 -9.97 3.94 11.89
CA LEU A 85 -11.32 4.32 11.55
C LEU A 85 -12.16 4.41 12.84
N GLU A 86 -13.47 4.55 12.69
CA GLU A 86 -14.40 4.29 13.79
C GLU A 86 -14.09 2.95 14.45
N HIS A 87 -13.87 2.98 15.77
CA HIS A 87 -13.44 1.81 16.55
C HIS A 87 -14.41 0.64 16.33
N PRO A 88 -13.91 -0.61 16.17
CA PRO A 88 -12.52 -1.05 16.33
C PRO A 88 -11.73 -1.14 15.00
N SER A 89 -12.19 -0.47 13.92
CA SER A 89 -11.68 -0.73 12.57
C SER A 89 -10.36 0.00 12.28
N TYR A 90 -9.48 -0.64 11.51
CA TYR A 90 -8.21 -0.08 11.05
C TYR A 90 -8.08 -0.27 9.53
N LEU A 91 -7.66 0.78 8.84
CA LEU A 91 -7.37 0.75 7.40
C LEU A 91 -5.86 0.69 7.20
N SER A 92 -5.39 -0.35 6.52
CA SER A 92 -4.02 -0.46 6.03
C SER A 92 -4.02 -0.41 4.51
N LEU A 93 -3.23 0.49 3.94
CA LEU A 93 -3.05 0.65 2.50
C LEU A 93 -1.56 0.53 2.19
N ALA A 94 -1.19 -0.43 1.34
CA ALA A 94 0.17 -0.62 0.89
C ALA A 94 0.26 -0.60 -0.65
N LEU A 95 1.27 0.08 -1.17
CA LEU A 95 1.66 0.05 -2.58
C LEU A 95 3.13 -0.35 -2.63
N VAL A 96 3.42 -1.43 -3.35
CA VAL A 96 4.73 -2.09 -3.31
C VAL A 96 5.33 -1.98 -4.70
N THR A 97 6.52 -1.40 -4.81
CA THR A 97 7.26 -1.38 -6.07
C THR A 97 7.89 -2.75 -6.29
N CYS A 98 8.10 -3.16 -7.53
CA CYS A 98 8.66 -4.49 -7.82
C CYS A 98 9.86 -4.46 -8.75
N SER A 99 10.04 -3.39 -9.53
CA SER A 99 11.22 -3.18 -10.37
C SER A 99 11.38 -1.70 -10.74
N PRO A 100 12.40 -1.00 -10.22
CA PRO A 100 13.22 -1.39 -9.07
C PRO A 100 12.43 -1.29 -7.76
N ASN A 101 12.50 -2.31 -6.89
CA ASN A 101 12.17 -2.16 -5.46
C ASN A 101 13.46 -1.79 -4.71
N HIS A 102 13.51 -0.59 -4.14
CA HIS A 102 14.68 -0.11 -3.40
C HIS A 102 14.76 -0.61 -1.96
N GLU A 103 13.64 -1.07 -1.39
CA GLU A 103 13.57 -1.65 -0.05
C GLU A 103 14.14 -3.08 -0.05
N ASN A 104 13.87 -3.86 -1.11
CA ASN A 104 14.46 -5.17 -1.29
C ASN A 104 14.62 -5.53 -2.78
N ARG A 105 15.86 -5.44 -3.28
CA ARG A 105 16.22 -5.71 -4.68
C ARG A 105 16.26 -7.19 -5.05
N GLU A 106 16.25 -8.08 -4.05
CA GLU A 106 16.32 -9.53 -4.27
C GLU A 106 14.94 -10.15 -4.52
N LEU A 107 13.86 -9.44 -4.18
CA LEU A 107 12.50 -9.91 -4.41
C LEU A 107 12.10 -9.70 -5.88
N PRO A 108 11.70 -10.77 -6.60
CA PRO A 108 11.33 -10.67 -8.00
C PRO A 108 9.98 -9.95 -8.15
N CYS A 109 9.80 -9.26 -9.29
CA CYS A 109 8.48 -8.73 -9.60
C CYS A 109 7.50 -9.87 -9.94
N PRO A 110 6.34 -9.97 -9.26
CA PRO A 110 5.38 -11.05 -9.49
C PRO A 110 4.90 -11.14 -10.95
N LEU A 111 4.82 -10.01 -11.65
CA LEU A 111 4.43 -9.93 -13.06
C LEU A 111 5.49 -10.51 -14.02
N THR A 112 6.71 -10.78 -13.54
CA THR A 112 7.80 -11.36 -14.35
C THR A 112 7.95 -12.87 -14.15
N GLN A 113 7.19 -13.47 -13.24
CA GLN A 113 7.24 -14.91 -12.93
C GLN A 113 6.31 -15.76 -13.83
N GLY A 114 6.02 -15.27 -15.04
CA GLY A 114 5.20 -15.95 -16.05
C GLY A 114 5.99 -16.95 -16.89
#